data_AF-A0A7R8VTE7-F1
#
_entry.id   AF-A0A7R8VTE7-F1
#
_cell.length_a   1.000
_cell.length_b   1.000
_cell.length_c   1.000
_cell.angle_alpha   90.00
_cell.angle_beta   90.00
_cell.angle_gamma   90.00
#
_symmetry.space_group_name_H-M   'P 1'
#
loop_
_entity.id
_entity.type
_entity.pdbx_description
1 polymer ?
#
loop_
_entity_poly.entity_id
_entity_poly.type
_entity_poly.pdbx_seq_one_letter_code
_entity_poly.pdbx_strand_id
1 'polypeptide(L)' 'MQTTYKDKGPKPEGGRFVNFDHVTFWVGNAKQAASYYCTRLGFKPLAYKGLETGSRKIASHVVHQNK' A
#
# COMPACT_ATOMS: atom_id res chain seq x y z
N MET A 1 10.45 8.75 22.07
CA MET A 1 9.12 9.39 22.00
C MET A 1 8.11 8.36 21.51
N GLN A 2 7.21 7.90 22.38
CA GLN A 2 6.22 6.88 22.06
C GLN A 2 4.86 7.56 21.90
N THR A 3 4.30 7.56 20.69
CA THR A 3 2.98 8.12 20.39
C THR A 3 1.92 7.17 20.95
N THR A 4 1.52 7.34 22.22
CA THR A 4 0.48 6.52 22.84
C THR A 4 -0.90 7.14 22.60
N TYR A 5 -1.62 6.60 21.62
CA TYR A 5 -3.02 6.91 21.37
C TYR A 5 -3.87 6.19 22.43
N LYS A 6 -4.20 6.88 23.54
CA LYS A 6 -4.82 6.26 24.73
C LYS A 6 -6.34 6.33 24.79
N ASP A 7 -6.98 7.09 23.92
CA ASP A 7 -8.44 7.24 23.93
C ASP A 7 -9.04 6.49 22.73
N LYS A 8 -9.26 5.17 22.91
CA LYS A 8 -10.08 4.39 21.99
C LYS A 8 -11.47 4.39 22.61
N GLY A 9 -12.43 5.06 21.97
CA GLY A 9 -13.83 5.05 22.36
C GLY A 9 -14.41 3.63 22.49
N PRO A 10 -15.71 3.50 22.81
CA PRO A 10 -16.32 2.20 23.12
C PRO A 10 -15.99 1.16 22.04
N LYS A 11 -15.49 0.00 22.49
CA LYS A 11 -15.10 -1.10 21.60
C LYS A 11 -16.35 -1.56 20.83
N PRO A 12 -16.31 -1.61 19.49
CA PRO A 12 -17.46 -2.01 18.71
C PRO A 12 -17.87 -3.46 19.05
N GLU A 13 -19.17 -3.75 19.06
CA GLU A 13 -19.72 -5.08 19.34
C GLU A 13 -19.33 -6.13 18.30
N GLY A 14 -18.94 -5.71 17.09
CA GLY A 14 -18.54 -6.59 16.00
C GLY A 14 -17.38 -6.04 15.17
N GLY A 15 -16.61 -6.95 14.57
CA GLY A 15 -15.47 -6.64 13.71
C GLY A 15 -14.15 -6.46 14.47
N ARG A 16 -13.08 -7.09 13.99
CA ARG A 16 -11.73 -6.95 14.52
C ARG A 16 -10.82 -6.35 13.46
N PHE A 17 -10.32 -5.14 13.71
CA PHE A 17 -9.20 -4.59 12.94
C PHE A 17 -7.91 -5.24 13.42
N VAL A 18 -7.31 -6.07 12.57
CA VAL A 18 -6.08 -6.79 12.90
C VAL A 18 -4.88 -5.86 12.71
N ASN A 19 -4.60 -5.49 11.46
CA ASN A 19 -3.51 -4.60 11.05
C ASN A 19 -3.84 -3.95 9.70
N PHE A 20 -3.01 -3.01 9.26
CA PHE A 20 -3.04 -2.51 7.88
C PHE A 20 -2.55 -3.60 6.92
N ASP A 21 -3.31 -3.83 5.84
CA ASP A 21 -2.96 -4.79 4.80
C ASP A 21 -2.11 -4.13 3.71
N HIS A 22 -2.62 -3.07 3.08
CA HIS A 22 -1.89 -2.26 2.11
C HIS A 22 -2.48 -0.84 2.00
N VAL A 23 -1.76 0.03 1.29
CA VAL A 23 -2.24 1.37 0.93
C VAL A 23 -2.23 1.50 -0.60
N THR A 24 -3.34 1.94 -1.17
CA THR A 24 -3.48 2.15 -2.62
C THR A 24 -3.38 3.63 -2.95
N PHE A 25 -2.42 3.99 -3.80
CA PHE A 25 -2.24 5.36 -4.29
C PHE A 25 -2.68 5.47 -5.74
N TRP A 26 -3.56 6.45 -6.02
CA TRP A 26 -3.94 6.82 -7.38
C TRP A 26 -3.00 7.91 -7.88
N VAL A 27 -2.28 7.62 -8.96
CA VAL A 27 -1.23 8.48 -9.51
C VAL A 27 -1.34 8.55 -11.03
N GLY A 28 -0.84 9.63 -11.62
CA GLY A 28 -0.80 9.77 -13.08
C GLY A 28 0.10 8.73 -13.77
N ASN A 29 1.25 8.39 -13.15
CA ASN A 29 2.19 7.39 -13.67
C ASN A 29 2.63 6.42 -12.57
N ALA A 30 2.00 5.23 -12.54
CA ALA A 30 2.26 4.21 -11.54
C ALA A 30 3.68 3.60 -11.63
N LYS A 31 4.27 3.54 -12.84
CA LYS A 31 5.63 3.00 -13.05
C LYS A 31 6.69 3.92 -12.43
N GLN A 32 6.56 5.23 -12.66
CA GLN A 32 7.48 6.21 -12.08
C GLN A 32 7.31 6.29 -10.56
N ALA A 33 6.07 6.27 -10.06
CA ALA A 33 5.80 6.25 -8.63
C ALA A 33 6.43 5.02 -7.95
N ALA A 34 6.22 3.82 -8.49
CA ALA A 34 6.85 2.61 -7.96
C ALA A 34 8.37 2.68 -7.99
N SER A 35 8.98 3.18 -9.07
CA SER A 35 10.43 3.38 -9.16
C SER A 35 10.94 4.36 -8.10
N TYR A 36 10.22 5.44 -7.83
CA TYR A 36 10.53 6.39 -6.78
C TYR A 36 10.53 5.73 -5.39
N TYR A 37 9.46 4.98 -5.06
CA TYR A 37 9.35 4.25 -3.79
C TYR A 37 10.46 3.19 -3.64
N CYS A 38 10.80 2.47 -4.71
CA CYS A 38 11.89 1.49 -4.67
C CYS A 38 13.26 2.16 -4.46
N THR A 39 13.57 3.21 -5.22
CA THR A 39 14.91 3.83 -5.24
C THR A 39 15.18 4.66 -4.00
N ARG A 40 14.20 5.45 -3.54
CA ARG A 40 14.39 6.44 -2.48
C ARG A 40 13.97 5.95 -1.11
N LEU A 41 12.97 5.07 -1.07
CA LEU A 41 12.44 4.54 0.19
C LEU A 41 12.84 3.07 0.40
N GLY A 42 13.55 2.43 -0.53
CA GLY A 42 14.07 1.08 -0.35
C GLY A 42 12.99 -0.01 -0.43
N PHE A 43 11.84 0.29 -1.05
CA PHE A 43 10.83 -0.73 -1.34
C PHE A 43 11.33 -1.68 -2.44
N LYS A 44 10.70 -2.85 -2.53
CA LYS A 44 10.95 -3.86 -3.55
C LYS A 44 9.67 -4.12 -4.34
N PRO A 45 9.75 -4.35 -5.66
CA PRO A 45 8.58 -4.72 -6.45
C PRO A 45 8.02 -6.07 -5.97
N LEU A 46 6.71 -6.13 -5.76
CA LEU A 46 5.99 -7.33 -5.33
C LEU A 46 5.16 -7.92 -6.46
N ALA A 47 4.35 -7.07 -7.11
CA ALA A 47 3.42 -7.51 -8.15
C ALA A 47 3.15 -6.39 -9.15
N TYR A 48 2.71 -6.77 -10.34
CA TYR A 48 2.32 -5.83 -11.39
C TYR A 48 1.02 -6.29 -12.04
N LYS A 49 0.17 -5.32 -12.36
CA LYS A 49 -1.04 -5.50 -13.13
C LYS A 49 -1.09 -4.40 -14.19
N GLY A 50 -1.21 -4.76 -15.45
CA GLY A 50 -1.27 -3.80 -16.54
C GLY A 50 -1.79 -4.44 -17.82
N LEU A 51 -1.53 -3.80 -18.96
CA LEU A 51 -1.97 -4.30 -20.26
C LEU A 51 -1.49 -5.74 -20.52
N GLU A 52 -0.26 -6.03 -20.12
CA GLU A 52 0.39 -7.34 -20.26
C GLU A 52 -0.28 -8.44 -19.43
N THR A 53 -1.01 -8.08 -18.36
CA THR A 53 -1.72 -9.01 -17.49
C THR A 53 -3.24 -8.97 -17.72
N GLY A 54 -3.70 -8.40 -18.83
CA GLY A 54 -5.13 -8.28 -19.17
C GLY A 54 -5.87 -7.09 -18.55
N SER A 55 -5.17 -6.20 -17.82
CA SER A 55 -5.77 -4.98 -17.26
C SER A 55 -5.65 -3.81 -18.22
N ARG A 56 -6.70 -3.55 -18.99
CA ARG A 56 -6.71 -2.49 -20.03
C ARG A 56 -6.93 -1.08 -19.51
N LYS A 57 -7.56 -0.94 -18.34
CA LYS A 57 -8.00 0.36 -17.81
C LYS A 57 -7.01 0.96 -16.80
N ILE A 58 -6.31 0.11 -16.07
CA ILE A 58 -5.50 0.52 -14.91
C ILE A 58 -4.18 -0.25 -14.94
N ALA A 59 -3.08 0.48 -14.74
CA ALA A 59 -1.79 -0.08 -14.40
C ALA A 59 -1.54 0.08 -12.89
N SER A 60 -1.23 -1.01 -12.21
CA SER A 60 -0.94 -1.06 -10.78
C SER A 60 0.42 -1.70 -10.57
N HIS A 61 1.29 -0.99 -9.86
CA HIS A 61 2.60 -1.48 -9.43
C HIS A 61 2.59 -1.60 -7.92
N VAL A 62 2.68 -2.83 -7.43
CA VAL A 62 2.71 -3.12 -5.99
C VAL A 62 4.17 -3.19 -5.56
N VAL A 63 4.49 -2.42 -4.53
CA VAL A 63 5.81 -2.41 -3.90
C VAL A 63 5.66 -2.73 -2.42
N HIS A 64 6.60 -3.48 -1.85
CA HIS A 64 6.61 -3.86 -0.45
C HIS A 64 7.95 -3.51 0.19
N GLN A 65 7.96 -3.20 1.47
CA GLN A 65 9.18 -2.98 2.22
C GLN A 65 9.15 -3.86 3.46
N ASN A 66 10.23 -4.61 3.70
CA ASN A 66 10.33 -5.60 4.77
C ASN A 66 9.27 -6.72 4.66
N LYS A 67 9.16 -7.53 5.72
CA LYS A 67 8.26 -8.67 5.87
C LYS A 67 7.13 -8.32 6.82
#